data_AF-A0A2A3JTX5-F1
#
_entry.id   AF-A0A2A3JTX5-F1
#
_cell.length_a   1.000
_cell.length_b   1.000
_cell.length_c   1.000
_cell.angle_alpha   90.00
_cell.angle_beta   90.00
_cell.angle_gamma   90.00
#
_symmetry.space_group_name_H-M   'P 1'
#
loop_
_entity.id
_entity.type
_entity.pdbx_description
1 polymer ?
#
loop_
_entity_poly.entity_id
_entity_poly.type
_entity_poly.pdbx_seq_one_letter_code
_entity_poly.pdbx_strand_id
1 'polypeptide(L)'
;MPAADLRRDLLRRFGLIALATDLTLEGDAARLMPAGTRLHVTRIAFENPTTPESLRRTGRHLREAAELILPGVALDGLLFGCTSA
;
A
#
# COMPACT_ATOMS: atom_id res chain seq x y z
N MET A 1 23.85 -0.69 6.88
CA MET A 1 23.55 0.60 7.53
C MET A 1 22.84 0.31 8.85
N PRO A 2 23.27 0.86 9.99
CA PRO A 2 22.65 0.52 11.27
C PRO A 2 21.21 1.06 11.27
N ALA A 3 20.29 0.23 11.77
CA ALA A 3 18.87 0.54 11.85
C ALA A 3 18.68 1.86 12.60
N ALA A 4 18.41 2.93 11.85
CA ALA A 4 18.05 4.21 12.43
C ALA A 4 16.83 3.97 13.33
N ASP A 5 16.94 4.42 14.57
CA ASP A 5 15.89 4.42 15.58
C ASP A 5 14.65 5.08 14.98
N LEU A 6 13.80 4.25 14.40
CA LEU A 6 12.47 4.58 13.93
C LEU A 6 11.68 4.94 15.17
N ARG A 7 11.73 6.23 15.53
CA ARG A 7 10.99 6.78 16.66
C ARG A 7 9.62 6.13 16.67
N ARG A 8 9.35 5.30 17.66
CA ARG A 8 8.01 4.76 17.89
C ARG A 8 7.16 5.93 18.35
N ASP A 9 6.66 6.71 17.39
CA ASP A 9 5.50 7.53 17.67
C ASP A 9 4.32 6.58 17.99
N LEU A 10 3.33 7.11 18.71
CA LEU A 10 2.17 6.30 19.12
C LEU A 10 1.21 6.04 17.93
N LEU A 11 1.57 6.41 16.70
CA LEU A 11 0.71 6.24 15.54
C LEU A 11 0.85 4.83 14.99
N ARG A 12 -0.30 4.18 14.80
CA ARG A 12 -0.38 2.88 14.11
C ARG A 12 -0.39 3.13 12.60
N ARG A 13 0.65 2.70 11.90
CA ARG A 13 0.85 3.05 10.48
C ARG A 13 0.57 1.84 9.60
N PHE A 14 -0.22 2.05 8.56
CA PHE A 14 -0.52 1.05 7.54
C PHE A 14 -0.09 1.59 6.18
N GLY A 15 0.42 0.71 5.34
CA GLY A 15 0.65 0.99 3.92
C GLY A 15 -0.48 0.43 3.07
N LEU A 16 -0.75 1.08 1.94
CA LEU A 16 -1.68 0.62 0.92
C LEU A 16 -1.06 0.81 -0.46
N ILE A 17 -1.07 -0.24 -1.26
CA ILE A 17 -0.86 -0.18 -2.71
C ILE A 17 -2.24 -0.29 -3.35
N ALA A 18 -2.72 0.79 -3.96
CA ALA A 18 -3.99 0.82 -4.67
C ALA A 18 -3.79 0.67 -6.19
N LEU A 19 -4.82 0.25 -6.90
CA LEU A 19 -4.84 0.39 -8.36
C LEU A 19 -5.02 1.86 -8.73
N ALA A 20 -4.41 2.29 -9.83
CA ALA A 20 -4.59 3.64 -10.37
C ALA A 20 -6.05 3.99 -10.69
N THR A 21 -6.86 2.96 -10.96
CA THR A 21 -8.28 3.07 -11.29
C THR A 21 -9.21 2.85 -10.09
N ASP A 22 -8.69 2.50 -8.91
CA ASP A 22 -9.50 2.46 -7.70
C ASP A 22 -9.75 3.90 -7.24
N LEU A 23 -11.01 4.29 -7.07
CA LEU A 23 -11.41 5.65 -6.69
C LEU A 23 -12.09 5.71 -5.31
N THR A 24 -12.19 4.58 -4.60
CA THR A 24 -13.03 4.47 -3.40
C THR A 24 -12.24 4.10 -2.16
N LEU A 25 -11.20 3.28 -2.30
CA LEU A 25 -10.56 2.61 -1.16
C LEU A 25 -9.93 3.58 -0.16
N GLU A 26 -9.39 4.72 -0.62
CA GLU A 26 -8.87 5.77 0.27
C GLU A 26 -9.97 6.48 1.07
N GLY A 27 -11.08 6.80 0.39
CA GLY A 27 -12.23 7.44 1.03
C GLY A 27 -12.88 6.51 2.06
N ASP A 28 -12.98 5.23 1.75
CA ASP A 28 -13.50 4.21 2.66
C ASP A 28 -12.57 4.01 3.85
N ALA A 29 -11.25 3.93 3.62
CA ALA A 29 -10.27 3.81 4.69
C ALA A 29 -10.30 5.02 5.63
N ALA A 30 -10.42 6.24 5.10
CA ALA A 30 -10.54 7.45 5.92
C ALA A 30 -11.76 7.44 6.86
N ARG A 31 -12.84 6.72 6.49
CA ARG A 31 -14.06 6.59 7.29
C ARG A 31 -13.99 5.44 8.30
N LEU A 32 -13.33 4.34 7.94
CA LEU A 32 -13.33 3.10 8.71
C LEU A 32 -12.15 2.98 9.68
N MET A 33 -11.02 3.63 9.39
CA MET A 33 -9.81 3.48 10.19
C MET A 33 -9.95 4.15 11.57
N PRO A 34 -9.61 3.46 12.67
CA PRO A 34 -9.70 4.02 14.02
C PRO A 34 -8.83 5.27 14.23
N ALA A 35 -9.19 6.09 15.22
CA ALA A 35 -8.34 7.19 15.66
C ALA A 35 -6.94 6.71 16.05
N GLY A 36 -5.92 7.53 15.76
CA GLY A 36 -4.52 7.19 16.01
C GLY A 36 -3.87 6.31 14.94
N THR A 37 -4.60 5.95 13.89
CA THR A 37 -4.02 5.27 12.72
C THR A 37 -3.61 6.26 11.62
N ARG A 38 -2.67 5.86 10.77
CA ARG A 38 -2.24 6.58 9.56
C ARG A 38 -2.13 5.62 8.39
N LEU A 39 -2.63 6.03 7.23
CA LEU A 39 -2.52 5.28 5.99
C LEU A 39 -1.54 5.97 5.04
N HIS A 40 -0.59 5.23 4.50
CA HIS A 40 0.38 5.67 3.51
C HIS A 40 0.07 4.95 2.19
N VAL A 41 -0.22 5.72 1.14
CA VAL A 41 -0.75 5.15 -0.11
C VAL A 41 0.20 5.37 -1.28
N THR A 42 0.38 4.33 -2.07
CA THR A 42 1.00 4.37 -3.40
C THR A 42 0.08 3.70 -4.41
N ARG A 43 0.31 3.95 -5.71
CA ARG A 43 -0.51 3.37 -6.78
C ARG A 43 0.33 2.60 -7.79
N ILE A 44 -0.26 1.57 -8.36
CA ILE A 44 0.24 0.88 -9.55
C ILE A 44 -0.75 1.03 -10.70
N ALA A 45 -0.25 1.02 -11.94
CA ALA A 45 -1.10 0.98 -13.11
C ALA A 45 -1.93 -0.31 -13.14
N PHE A 46 -3.18 -0.21 -13.61
CA PHE A 46 -4.03 -1.37 -13.85
C PHE A 46 -3.94 -1.79 -15.33
N GLU A 47 -3.69 -3.07 -15.58
CA GLU A 47 -3.66 -3.64 -16.92
C GLU A 47 -5.01 -4.30 -17.26
N ASN A 48 -5.68 -3.80 -18.29
CA ASN A 48 -6.97 -4.29 -18.78
C ASN A 48 -6.79 -4.80 -20.23
N PRO A 49 -7.16 -6.04 -20.57
CA PRO A 49 -7.88 -7.04 -19.76
C PRO A 49 -7.06 -7.66 -18.63
N THR A 50 -7.73 -7.97 -17.52
CA THR A 50 -7.19 -8.83 -16.47
C THR A 50 -7.05 -10.25 -17.02
N THR A 51 -5.81 -10.73 -17.12
CA THR A 51 -5.47 -12.06 -17.59
C THR A 51 -4.44 -12.68 -16.64
N PRO A 52 -4.29 -14.02 -16.60
CA PRO A 52 -3.25 -14.64 -15.78
C PRO A 52 -1.84 -14.10 -16.06
N GLU A 53 -1.57 -13.67 -17.30
CA GLU A 53 -0.28 -13.10 -17.68
C GLU A 53 -0.09 -11.68 -17.13
N SER A 54 -1.11 -10.81 -17.25
CA SER A 54 -1.04 -9.47 -16.66
C SER A 54 -0.93 -9.51 -15.14
N LEU A 55 -1.65 -10.43 -14.47
CA LEU A 55 -1.54 -10.61 -13.03
C LEU A 55 -0.14 -11.06 -12.57
N ARG A 56 0.55 -11.90 -13.35
CA ARG A 56 1.94 -12.28 -13.05
C ARG A 56 2.89 -11.08 -13.10
N ARG A 57 2.62 -10.07 -13.93
CA ARG A 57 3.42 -8.84 -13.98
C ARG A 57 3.20 -7.95 -12.75
N THR A 58 2.03 -8.02 -12.12
CA THR A 58 1.68 -7.23 -10.91
C THR A 58 2.73 -7.34 -9.81
N GLY A 59 3.30 -8.54 -9.58
CA GLY A 59 4.28 -8.76 -8.52
C GLY A 59 5.49 -7.83 -8.56
N ARG A 60 6.00 -7.49 -9.76
CA ARG A 60 7.08 -6.52 -9.93
C ARG A 60 6.64 -5.12 -9.50
N HIS A 61 5.46 -4.70 -9.96
CA HIS A 61 4.90 -3.38 -9.64
C HIS A 61 4.61 -3.23 -8.14
N LEU A 62 4.19 -4.31 -7.46
CA LEU A 62 4.01 -4.31 -6.01
C LEU A 62 5.32 -4.04 -5.26
N ARG A 63 6.42 -4.66 -5.70
CA ARG A 63 7.75 -4.44 -5.10
C ARG A 63 8.18 -2.99 -5.26
N GLU A 64 8.09 -2.46 -6.47
CA GLU A 64 8.45 -1.07 -6.78
C GLU A 64 7.58 -0.07 -5.99
N ALA A 65 6.27 -0.32 -5.86
CA ALA A 65 5.36 0.52 -5.08
C ALA A 65 5.62 0.43 -3.56
N ALA A 66 5.95 -0.75 -3.03
CA ALA A 66 6.29 -0.92 -1.62
C ALA A 66 7.57 -0.15 -1.25
N GLU A 67 8.56 -0.08 -2.14
CA GLU A 67 9.80 0.69 -1.99
C GLU A 67 9.57 2.21 -1.97
N LEU A 68 8.39 2.70 -2.39
CA LEU A 68 8.03 4.12 -2.24
C LEU A 68 7.48 4.44 -0.84
N ILE A 69 6.96 3.44 -0.13
CA ILE A 69 6.49 3.58 1.26
C ILE A 69 7.63 3.26 2.25
N LEU A 70 8.51 2.31 1.90
CA LEU A 70 9.60 1.78 2.74
C LEU A 70 10.96 1.90 2.02
N PRO A 71 12.09 2.03 2.73
CA PRO A 71 12.25 2.07 4.19
C PRO A 71 12.20 3.50 4.75
N GLY A 72 11.77 3.66 6.01
CA GLY A 72 11.78 4.96 6.69
C GLY A 72 10.67 5.15 7.71
N VAL A 73 9.63 4.31 7.66
CA VAL A 73 8.54 4.25 8.64
C VAL A 73 8.23 2.79 8.97
N ALA A 74 7.95 2.51 10.24
CA ALA A 74 7.52 1.19 10.68
C ALA A 74 6.02 1.07 10.41
N LEU A 75 5.61 -0.01 9.73
CA LEU A 75 4.22 -0.29 9.43
C LEU A 75 3.75 -1.50 10.25
N ASP A 76 2.52 -1.43 10.78
CA ASP A 76 1.82 -2.59 11.36
C ASP A 76 1.29 -3.53 10.27
N GLY A 77 1.13 -3.04 9.04
CA GLY A 77 0.73 -3.84 7.89
C GLY A 77 0.82 -3.09 6.56
N LEU A 78 0.94 -3.83 5.46
CA LEU A 78 0.91 -3.33 4.08
C LEU A 78 -0.18 -4.09 3.32
N LEU A 79 -1.12 -3.36 2.72
CA LEU A 79 -2.25 -3.90 1.99
C LEU A 79 -2.07 -3.70 0.48
N PHE A 80 -2.60 -4.64 -0.31
CA PHE A 80 -2.79 -4.44 -1.74
C PHE A 80 -4.29 -4.45 -2.07
N GLY A 81 -4.79 -3.36 -2.62
CA GLY A 81 -6.20 -3.12 -2.91
C GLY A 81 -6.62 -3.65 -4.29
N CYS A 82 -6.58 -4.96 -4.49
CA CYS A 82 -7.15 -5.62 -5.66
C CYS A 82 -7.61 -7.03 -5.31
N THR A 83 -8.88 -7.35 -5.55
CA THR A 83 -9.45 -8.68 -5.28
C THR A 83 -9.20 -9.68 -6.41
N SER A 84 -8.91 -9.21 -7.62
CA SER A 84 -8.75 -10.04 -8.81
C SER A 84 -7.33 -10.56 -9.04
N ALA A 85 -6.35 -10.01 -8.32
CA ALA A 85 -4.94 -10.26 -8.54
C ALA A 85 -4.41 -11.54 -7.88
#